data_AF-A0A1F6KJ42-F1
#
_entry.id   AF-A0A1F6KJ42-F1
#
_cell.length_a   1.000
_cell.length_b   1.000
_cell.length_c   1.000
_cell.angle_alpha   90.00
_cell.angle_beta   90.00
_cell.angle_gamma   90.00
#
_symmetry.space_group_name_H-M   'P 1'
#
loop_
_entity.id
_entity.type
_entity.pdbx_description
1 polymer ?
#
loop_
_entity_poly.entity_id
_entity_poly.type
_entity_poly.pdbx_seq_one_letter_code
_entity_poly.pdbx_strand_id
1 'polypeptide(L)'
;MPGTKSPHYEFLRDKWIKKHKDLQATLSKKHKKSFEFLANNTKQLAVGSLGGLILLASPIQTEPPKHTQSQQETNTQTLGTIDNSAFLIADLGKVLPDTVRPLTEGEETKIDEILSSKFGMKVSEELNGLRLNRSYGLIGAEQHLARYPGDNMSTHFDGNLDDSTKYYSSGMAPGLGAWGYFATSRANMTDEDSEREKYYIATQTFLAPDFNNKVAVYRDFFKYRKMLVVNPHNGHAMVVVIGDAGPAEWTGKHLGGSPEVMKYLERVDGRGRGPVLYYFIDDPDDSIPLGPIEPL
;
A
#
# COMPACT_ATOMS: atom_id res chain seq x y z
N MET A 1 16.78 57.97 3.46
CA MET A 1 15.51 58.25 2.76
C MET A 1 14.87 56.91 2.40
N PRO A 2 13.69 56.57 2.93
CA PRO A 2 12.99 55.35 2.53
C PRO A 2 12.28 55.59 1.19
N GLY A 3 12.61 54.78 0.19
CA GLY A 3 12.05 54.89 -1.16
C GLY A 3 10.53 54.72 -1.16
N THR A 4 9.83 55.69 -1.73
CA THR A 4 8.40 55.64 -2.02
C THR A 4 8.11 54.42 -2.89
N LYS A 5 7.45 53.41 -2.32
CA LYS A 5 6.99 52.23 -3.07
C LYS A 5 5.99 52.69 -4.13
N SER A 6 6.22 52.30 -5.38
CA SER A 6 5.35 52.67 -6.51
C SER A 6 3.91 52.22 -6.23
N PRO A 7 2.89 53.09 -6.36
CA PRO A 7 1.47 52.73 -6.18
C PRO A 7 1.04 51.55 -7.06
N HIS A 8 1.71 51.36 -8.21
CA HIS A 8 1.50 50.23 -9.10
C HIS A 8 1.91 48.89 -8.48
N TYR A 9 3.02 48.88 -7.73
CA TYR A 9 3.49 47.69 -7.02
C TYR A 9 2.50 47.27 -5.93
N GLU A 10 2.00 48.22 -5.14
CA GLU A 10 1.02 47.91 -4.08
C GLU A 10 -0.28 47.37 -4.66
N PHE A 11 -0.77 47.96 -5.75
CA PHE A 11 -1.94 47.46 -6.47
C PHE A 11 -1.75 46.01 -6.98
N LEU A 12 -0.60 45.71 -7.59
CA LEU A 12 -0.31 44.35 -8.09
C LEU A 12 -0.16 43.35 -6.96
N ARG A 13 0.51 43.73 -5.86
CA ARG A 13 0.65 42.91 -4.66
C ARG A 13 -0.72 42.58 -4.09
N ASP A 14 -1.57 43.58 -3.91
CA ASP A 14 -2.89 43.39 -3.28
C ASP A 14 -3.82 42.56 -4.18
N LYS A 15 -3.73 42.76 -5.51
CA LYS A 15 -4.43 41.91 -6.50
C LYS A 15 -3.95 40.46 -6.45
N TRP A 16 -2.64 40.24 -6.30
CA TRP A 16 -2.06 38.90 -6.19
C TRP A 16 -2.46 38.21 -4.88
N ILE A 17 -2.40 38.92 -3.75
CA ILE A 17 -2.85 38.42 -2.43
C ILE A 17 -4.33 38.04 -2.49
N LYS A 18 -5.18 38.89 -3.07
CA LYS A 18 -6.61 38.60 -3.21
C LYS A 18 -6.84 37.35 -4.06
N LYS A 19 -6.21 37.26 -5.24
CA LYS A 19 -6.30 36.09 -6.12
C LYS A 19 -5.82 34.82 -5.42
N HIS A 20 -4.74 34.91 -4.64
CA HIS A 20 -4.21 33.79 -3.87
C HIS A 20 -5.19 33.32 -2.80
N LYS A 21 -5.79 34.24 -2.03
CA LYS A 21 -6.82 33.93 -1.03
C LYS A 21 -8.06 33.29 -1.65
N ASP A 22 -8.52 33.81 -2.79
CA ASP A 22 -9.69 33.29 -3.49
C ASP A 22 -9.42 31.86 -4.01
N LEU A 23 -8.22 31.62 -4.55
CA LEU A 23 -7.78 30.29 -4.96
C LEU A 23 -7.70 29.33 -3.77
N GLN A 24 -7.08 29.75 -2.66
CA GLN A 24 -7.01 28.94 -1.44
C GLN A 24 -8.40 28.57 -0.92
N ALA A 25 -9.32 29.53 -0.84
CA ALA A 25 -10.70 29.29 -0.39
C ALA A 25 -11.44 28.32 -1.33
N THR A 26 -11.27 28.48 -2.63
CA THR A 26 -11.89 27.60 -3.64
C THR A 26 -11.32 26.19 -3.56
N LEU A 27 -10.01 26.05 -3.46
CA LEU A 27 -9.31 24.77 -3.38
C LEU A 27 -9.65 24.05 -2.07
N SER A 28 -9.61 24.77 -0.94
CA SER A 28 -9.99 24.26 0.38
C SER A 28 -11.44 23.80 0.41
N LYS A 29 -12.37 24.57 -0.17
CA LYS A 29 -13.79 24.19 -0.24
C LYS A 29 -14.01 22.97 -1.12
N LYS A 30 -13.35 22.89 -2.28
CA LYS A 30 -13.50 21.78 -3.24
C LYS A 30 -12.89 20.48 -2.73
N HIS A 31 -11.77 20.57 -2.01
CA HIS A 31 -11.01 19.42 -1.53
C HIS A 31 -11.03 19.28 0.00
N LYS A 32 -12.09 19.79 0.65
CA LYS A 32 -12.22 19.84 2.11
C LYS A 32 -11.95 18.48 2.76
N LYS A 33 -12.59 17.43 2.26
CA LYS A 33 -12.41 16.05 2.76
C LYS A 33 -10.96 15.57 2.62
N SER A 34 -10.32 15.86 1.49
CA SER A 34 -8.91 15.51 1.25
C SER A 34 -7.99 16.26 2.19
N PHE A 35 -8.24 17.55 2.44
CA PHE A 35 -7.46 18.33 3.40
C PHE A 35 -7.69 17.92 4.86
N GLU A 36 -8.93 17.59 5.25
CA GLU A 36 -9.24 17.05 6.58
C GLU A 36 -8.58 15.68 6.79
N PHE A 37 -8.60 14.82 5.77
CA PHE A 37 -7.86 13.56 5.76
C PHE A 37 -6.36 13.80 5.91
N LEU A 38 -5.76 14.68 5.09
CA LEU A 38 -4.33 15.01 5.18
C LEU A 38 -3.97 15.54 6.59
N ALA A 39 -4.73 16.50 7.11
CA ALA A 39 -4.52 17.10 8.43
C ALA A 39 -4.52 16.04 9.55
N ASN A 40 -5.48 15.10 9.50
CA ASN A 40 -5.60 14.04 10.49
C ASN A 40 -4.55 12.92 10.35
N ASN A 41 -3.91 12.81 9.18
CA ASN A 41 -2.89 11.80 8.88
C ASN A 41 -1.47 12.39 8.70
N THR A 42 -1.25 13.65 9.09
CA THR A 42 0.01 14.41 8.91
C THR A 42 1.25 13.72 9.49
N LYS A 43 1.11 12.84 10.48
CA LYS A 43 2.24 12.07 11.03
C LYS A 43 2.81 11.02 10.05
N GLN A 44 2.04 10.59 9.05
CA GLN A 44 2.41 9.58 8.05
C GLN A 44 2.76 10.19 6.68
N LEU A 45 2.35 11.45 6.42
CA LEU A 45 2.46 12.10 5.12
C LEU A 45 3.61 13.12 5.02
N ALA A 46 4.44 13.23 6.06
CA ALA A 46 5.46 14.27 6.18
C ALA A 46 6.75 14.04 5.38
N VAL A 47 6.81 13.02 4.51
CA VAL A 47 8.02 12.67 3.77
C VAL A 47 7.80 12.87 2.27
N GLY A 48 8.34 13.97 1.74
CA GLY A 48 8.55 14.18 0.29
C GLY A 48 7.35 14.70 -0.50
N SER A 49 7.46 15.91 -1.05
CA SER A 49 6.55 16.58 -2.03
C SER A 49 5.27 17.30 -1.55
N LEU A 50 4.71 17.02 -0.36
CA LEU A 50 3.49 17.69 0.12
C LEU A 50 3.69 19.09 0.77
N GLY A 51 4.92 19.58 0.86
CA GLY A 51 5.24 20.87 1.52
C GLY A 51 4.51 22.08 0.93
N GLY A 52 4.29 22.10 -0.39
CA GLY A 52 3.56 23.18 -1.07
C GLY A 52 2.07 23.23 -0.73
N LEU A 53 1.43 22.07 -0.53
CA LEU A 53 0.03 21.98 -0.11
C LEU A 53 -0.14 22.31 1.38
N ILE A 54 0.83 21.95 2.22
CA ILE A 54 0.87 22.37 3.63
C ILE A 54 1.02 23.88 3.75
N LEU A 55 1.88 24.52 2.93
CA LEU A 55 1.99 25.98 2.87
C LEU A 55 0.69 26.67 2.41
N LEU A 56 -0.08 26.04 1.53
CA LEU A 56 -1.39 26.57 1.09
C LEU A 56 -2.51 26.35 2.12
N ALA A 57 -2.40 25.32 2.96
CA ALA A 57 -3.35 25.00 4.02
C ALA A 57 -3.02 25.68 5.36
N SER A 58 -1.81 26.22 5.51
CA SER A 58 -1.40 26.94 6.72
C SER A 58 -2.00 28.35 6.72
N PRO A 59 -2.61 28.82 7.82
CA PRO A 59 -3.05 30.20 7.94
C PRO A 59 -1.83 31.12 7.79
N ILE A 60 -1.95 32.13 6.93
CA ILE A 60 -0.89 33.14 6.69
C ILE A 60 -0.54 33.79 8.03
N GLN A 61 0.59 33.40 8.63
CA GLN A 61 1.19 34.12 9.75
C GLN A 61 1.76 35.43 9.20
N THR A 62 1.31 36.55 9.77
CA THR A 62 1.68 37.91 9.35
C THR A 62 3.03 38.38 9.88
N GLU A 63 3.84 37.51 10.47
CA GLU A 63 5.18 37.86 10.95
C GLU A 63 6.26 36.99 10.27
N PRO A 64 7.36 37.60 9.79
CA PRO A 64 8.44 36.84 9.20
C PRO A 64 9.13 36.00 10.29
N PRO A 65 9.37 34.70 10.07
CA PRO A 65 10.11 33.88 11.01
C PRO A 65 11.57 34.37 11.07
N LYS A 66 12.07 34.55 12.29
CA LYS A 66 13.50 34.82 12.53
C LYS A 66 14.30 33.61 12.05
N HIS A 67 15.20 33.82 11.09
CA HIS A 67 16.12 32.81 10.60
C HIS A 67 17.01 32.28 11.73
N THR A 68 16.84 31.02 12.10
CA THR A 68 17.91 30.22 12.70
C THR A 68 18.46 29.35 11.58
N GLN A 69 19.69 29.61 11.16
CA GLN A 69 20.41 28.79 10.19
C GLN A 69 20.79 27.47 10.86
N SER A 70 20.16 26.38 10.45
CA SER A 70 20.75 25.04 10.50
C SER A 70 20.96 24.60 9.07
N GLN A 71 22.23 24.57 8.65
CA GLN A 71 22.66 24.00 7.39
C GLN A 71 22.35 22.50 7.42
N GLN A 72 21.38 22.07 6.62
CA GLN A 72 21.29 20.70 6.14
C GLN A 72 21.25 20.78 4.61
N GLU A 73 22.27 20.17 4.01
CA GLU A 73 22.47 20.02 2.58
C GLU A 73 21.20 19.42 1.96
N THR A 74 20.47 20.25 1.22
CA THR A 74 19.30 19.82 0.47
C THR A 74 19.74 19.55 -0.96
N ASN A 75 19.87 18.25 -1.26
CA ASN A 75 19.93 17.75 -2.63
C ASN A 75 18.81 18.40 -3.44
N THR A 76 19.23 19.23 -4.40
CA THR A 76 18.37 20.11 -5.19
C THR A 76 17.76 19.33 -6.36
N GLN A 77 16.93 18.33 -6.08
CA GLN A 77 16.19 17.57 -7.10
C GLN A 77 14.81 17.10 -6.59
N THR A 78 13.91 18.00 -6.22
CA THR A 78 12.47 17.67 -6.09
C THR A 78 11.60 18.90 -6.37
N LEU A 79 11.70 19.41 -7.60
CA LEU A 79 10.70 20.31 -8.17
C LEU A 79 10.03 19.56 -9.33
N GLY A 80 8.84 19.00 -9.08
CA GLY A 80 7.86 18.76 -10.15
C GLY A 80 7.46 17.32 -10.52
N THR A 81 7.59 16.31 -9.65
CA THR A 81 6.84 15.07 -9.84
C THR A 81 5.50 15.19 -9.13
N ILE A 82 4.43 15.22 -9.91
CA ILE A 82 3.07 15.02 -9.41
C ILE A 82 3.07 13.66 -8.68
N ASP A 83 2.69 13.62 -7.42
CA ASP A 83 2.66 12.38 -6.63
C ASP A 83 1.51 11.48 -7.13
N ASN A 84 1.85 10.47 -7.93
CA ASN A 84 0.90 9.53 -8.53
C ASN A 84 0.09 8.77 -7.46
N SER A 85 0.67 8.57 -6.27
CA SER A 85 -0.01 7.94 -5.14
C SER A 85 -1.15 8.80 -4.61
N ALA A 86 -1.04 10.13 -4.66
CA ALA A 86 -2.14 11.02 -4.28
C ALA A 86 -3.35 10.88 -5.22
N PHE A 87 -3.14 10.64 -6.52
CA PHE A 87 -4.23 10.37 -7.46
C PHE A 87 -4.86 9.02 -7.23
N LEU A 88 -4.05 7.99 -7.01
CA LEU A 88 -4.54 6.65 -6.66
C LEU A 88 -5.45 6.73 -5.42
N ILE A 89 -4.97 7.35 -4.33
CA ILE A 89 -5.75 7.52 -3.09
C ILE A 89 -7.04 8.29 -3.34
N ALA A 90 -6.98 9.39 -4.11
CA ALA A 90 -8.15 10.21 -4.41
C ALA A 90 -9.19 9.48 -5.28
N ASP A 91 -8.75 8.65 -6.22
CA ASP A 91 -9.64 7.87 -7.09
C ASP A 91 -10.26 6.71 -6.33
N LEU A 92 -9.48 5.96 -5.55
CA LEU A 92 -9.98 4.91 -4.67
C LEU A 92 -10.96 5.46 -3.64
N GLY A 93 -10.68 6.62 -3.04
CA GLY A 93 -11.55 7.27 -2.04
C GLY A 93 -12.92 7.72 -2.57
N LYS A 94 -13.14 7.75 -3.89
CA LYS A 94 -14.47 8.02 -4.49
C LYS A 94 -15.33 6.77 -4.59
N VAL A 95 -14.71 5.59 -4.57
CA VAL A 95 -15.37 4.30 -4.84
C VAL A 95 -15.44 3.45 -3.57
N LEU A 96 -14.41 3.49 -2.73
CA LEU A 96 -14.35 2.73 -1.50
C LEU A 96 -15.42 3.18 -0.49
N PRO A 97 -16.06 2.23 0.21
CA PRO A 97 -16.94 2.57 1.33
C PRO A 97 -16.15 3.14 2.52
N ASP A 98 -16.82 4.00 3.32
CA ASP A 98 -16.26 4.59 4.54
C ASP A 98 -15.86 3.54 5.60
N THR A 99 -16.46 2.34 5.55
CA THR A 99 -16.16 1.24 6.45
C THR A 99 -15.80 -0.02 5.67
N VAL A 100 -14.94 -0.87 6.25
CA VAL A 100 -14.54 -2.12 5.61
C VAL A 100 -15.70 -3.10 5.58
N ARG A 101 -16.20 -3.37 4.37
CA ARG A 101 -17.24 -4.36 4.05
C ARG A 101 -16.92 -5.02 2.71
N PRO A 102 -17.57 -6.14 2.35
CA PRO A 102 -17.46 -6.67 0.99
C PRO A 102 -17.85 -5.57 -0.01
N LEU A 103 -17.10 -5.49 -1.10
CA LEU A 103 -17.40 -4.59 -2.20
C LEU A 103 -18.57 -5.15 -3.01
N THR A 104 -19.34 -4.27 -3.62
CA THR A 104 -20.32 -4.64 -4.65
C THR A 104 -19.62 -4.86 -5.98
N GLU A 105 -20.20 -5.63 -6.89
CA GLU A 105 -19.64 -5.87 -8.23
C GLU A 105 -19.29 -4.55 -8.94
N GLY A 106 -20.15 -3.54 -8.86
CA GLY A 106 -19.89 -2.23 -9.47
C GLY A 106 -18.81 -1.40 -8.77
N GLU A 107 -18.46 -1.69 -7.51
CA GLU A 107 -17.29 -1.12 -6.84
C GLU A 107 -16.02 -1.87 -7.26
N GLU A 108 -16.07 -3.20 -7.33
CA GLU A 108 -14.96 -4.06 -7.77
C GLU A 108 -14.54 -3.69 -9.20
N THR A 109 -15.47 -3.65 -10.15
CA THR A 109 -15.18 -3.28 -11.55
C THR A 109 -14.51 -1.90 -11.68
N LYS A 110 -14.94 -0.92 -10.88
CA LYS A 110 -14.30 0.41 -10.91
C LYS A 110 -12.90 0.38 -10.31
N ILE A 111 -12.70 -0.41 -9.27
CA ILE A 111 -11.38 -0.56 -8.64
C ILE A 111 -10.44 -1.32 -9.56
N ASP A 112 -10.89 -2.37 -10.24
CA ASP A 112 -10.16 -3.06 -11.32
C ASP A 112 -9.62 -2.08 -12.35
N GLU A 113 -10.49 -1.22 -12.88
CA GLU A 113 -10.13 -0.20 -13.86
C GLU A 113 -9.10 0.79 -13.30
N ILE A 114 -9.31 1.28 -12.07
CA ILE A 114 -8.39 2.21 -11.41
C ILE A 114 -7.02 1.55 -11.23
N LEU A 115 -6.97 0.37 -10.61
CA LEU A 115 -5.73 -0.33 -10.30
C LEU A 115 -5.01 -0.75 -11.59
N SER A 116 -5.74 -1.28 -12.57
CA SER A 116 -5.12 -1.70 -13.83
C SER A 116 -4.49 -0.53 -14.58
N SER A 117 -5.19 0.61 -14.60
CA SER A 117 -4.70 1.85 -15.21
C SER A 117 -3.50 2.41 -14.46
N LYS A 118 -3.54 2.42 -13.12
CA LYS A 118 -2.48 3.01 -12.29
C LYS A 118 -1.22 2.17 -12.23
N PHE A 119 -1.30 0.85 -12.36
CA PHE A 119 -0.11 -0.01 -12.28
C PHE A 119 0.34 -0.56 -13.63
N GLY A 120 -0.40 -0.27 -14.72
CA GLY A 120 -0.03 -0.70 -16.07
C GLY A 120 -0.07 -2.22 -16.28
N MET A 121 -0.81 -2.93 -15.44
CA MET A 121 -0.99 -4.38 -15.50
C MET A 121 -2.46 -4.72 -15.27
N LYS A 122 -2.94 -5.81 -15.88
CA LYS A 122 -4.34 -6.20 -15.72
C LYS A 122 -4.54 -6.85 -14.35
N VAL A 123 -5.40 -6.26 -13.53
CA VAL A 123 -5.84 -6.82 -12.25
C VAL A 123 -7.35 -7.00 -12.22
N SER A 124 -7.82 -8.04 -11.52
CA SER A 124 -9.26 -8.27 -11.34
C SER A 124 -9.62 -9.00 -10.05
N GLU A 125 -10.84 -8.82 -9.54
CA GLU A 125 -11.35 -9.58 -8.39
C GLU A 125 -11.61 -11.06 -8.73
N GLU A 126 -11.79 -11.36 -10.02
CA GLU A 126 -12.06 -12.69 -10.55
C GLU A 126 -11.11 -13.01 -11.70
N LEU A 127 -10.55 -14.22 -11.71
CA LEU A 127 -9.71 -14.71 -12.78
C LEU A 127 -10.10 -16.15 -13.12
N ASN A 128 -10.34 -16.43 -14.41
CA ASN A 128 -10.77 -17.74 -14.90
C ASN A 128 -12.05 -18.28 -14.21
N GLY A 129 -12.99 -17.40 -13.86
CA GLY A 129 -14.22 -17.79 -13.16
C GLY A 129 -14.02 -18.15 -11.69
N LEU A 130 -12.83 -17.87 -11.13
CA LEU A 130 -12.47 -18.15 -9.74
C LEU A 130 -12.18 -16.84 -9.01
N ARG A 131 -12.72 -16.71 -7.80
CA ARG A 131 -12.56 -15.51 -6.95
C ARG A 131 -12.44 -15.86 -5.48
N LEU A 132 -11.90 -14.93 -4.70
CA LEU A 132 -11.99 -14.99 -3.23
C LEU A 132 -13.39 -14.56 -2.77
N ASN A 133 -13.70 -14.80 -1.49
CA ASN A 133 -14.94 -14.35 -0.86
C ASN A 133 -15.10 -12.83 -0.80
N ARG A 134 -14.00 -12.08 -0.95
CA ARG A 134 -13.96 -10.61 -1.04
C ARG A 134 -12.59 -10.11 -1.53
N SER A 135 -12.53 -8.86 -1.95
CA SER A 135 -11.36 -8.15 -2.51
C SER A 135 -10.94 -6.90 -1.69
N TYR A 136 -11.70 -6.57 -0.64
CA TYR A 136 -11.39 -5.50 0.32
C TYR A 136 -11.55 -6.03 1.74
N GLY A 137 -10.52 -5.87 2.56
CA GLY A 137 -10.46 -6.54 3.85
C GLY A 137 -9.43 -5.96 4.79
N LEU A 138 -9.35 -6.58 5.97
CA LEU A 138 -8.41 -6.19 7.02
C LEU A 138 -7.26 -7.19 7.02
N ILE A 139 -6.08 -6.73 6.62
CA ILE A 139 -4.84 -7.50 6.72
C ILE A 139 -4.32 -7.43 8.15
N GLY A 140 -3.66 -8.48 8.61
CA GLY A 140 -2.82 -8.41 9.80
C GLY A 140 -1.51 -9.16 9.66
N ALA A 141 -0.62 -8.99 10.64
CA ALA A 141 0.69 -9.61 10.58
C ALA A 141 0.64 -11.12 10.76
N GLU A 142 1.42 -11.80 9.93
CA GLU A 142 1.76 -13.22 10.03
C GLU A 142 3.24 -13.38 10.36
N GLN A 143 3.63 -14.61 10.67
CA GLN A 143 5.02 -15.00 10.92
C GLN A 143 5.65 -15.54 9.65
N HIS A 144 6.98 -15.70 9.61
CA HIS A 144 7.62 -16.37 8.49
C HIS A 144 7.14 -17.82 8.33
N LEU A 145 7.06 -18.29 7.09
CA LEU A 145 6.72 -19.68 6.79
C LEU A 145 8.00 -20.49 6.57
N ALA A 146 8.00 -21.74 7.01
CA ALA A 146 9.15 -22.61 6.79
C ALA A 146 9.32 -22.88 5.28
N ARG A 147 10.49 -22.52 4.72
CA ARG A 147 10.73 -22.62 3.28
C ARG A 147 11.05 -24.04 2.82
N TYR A 148 11.70 -24.82 3.68
CA TYR A 148 12.11 -26.20 3.45
C TYR A 148 12.19 -26.98 4.79
N PRO A 149 12.25 -28.33 4.77
CA PRO A 149 12.42 -29.12 5.99
C PRO A 149 13.67 -28.72 6.78
N GLY A 150 13.48 -28.26 8.02
CA GLY A 150 14.55 -27.81 8.91
C GLY A 150 14.86 -26.31 8.85
N ASP A 151 14.16 -25.55 8.00
CA ASP A 151 14.26 -24.09 8.02
C ASP A 151 13.77 -23.53 9.36
N ASN A 152 14.49 -22.53 9.86
CA ASN A 152 14.24 -21.91 11.15
C ASN A 152 14.84 -20.50 11.16
N MET A 153 14.52 -19.68 12.16
CA MET A 153 14.93 -18.27 12.17
C MET A 153 16.45 -18.04 12.04
N SER A 154 17.30 -18.99 12.44
CA SER A 154 18.76 -18.85 12.29
C SER A 154 19.25 -19.06 10.85
N THR A 155 18.48 -19.79 10.03
CA THR A 155 18.81 -20.10 8.63
C THR A 155 17.93 -19.36 7.64
N HIS A 156 16.81 -18.80 8.08
CA HIS A 156 15.73 -18.29 7.24
C HIS A 156 16.16 -17.13 6.33
N PHE A 157 17.07 -16.28 6.78
CA PHE A 157 17.51 -15.12 6.01
C PHE A 157 18.73 -15.40 5.11
N ASP A 158 19.26 -16.63 5.10
CA ASP A 158 20.44 -17.02 4.30
C ASP A 158 21.64 -16.06 4.38
N GLY A 159 21.83 -15.42 5.53
CA GLY A 159 22.91 -14.46 5.76
C GLY A 159 22.60 -13.02 5.31
N ASN A 160 21.40 -12.74 4.81
CA ASN A 160 20.93 -11.38 4.57
C ASN A 160 20.70 -10.65 5.90
N LEU A 161 21.72 -9.89 6.32
CA LEU A 161 21.72 -9.17 7.59
C LEU A 161 20.69 -8.03 7.63
N ASP A 162 20.34 -7.43 6.49
CA ASP A 162 19.39 -6.32 6.45
C ASP A 162 17.97 -6.82 6.73
N ASP A 163 17.54 -7.87 6.02
CA ASP A 163 16.24 -8.49 6.26
C ASP A 163 16.18 -9.11 7.66
N SER A 164 17.23 -9.82 8.08
CA SER A 164 17.28 -10.41 9.43
C SER A 164 17.15 -9.35 10.52
N THR A 165 17.83 -8.20 10.39
CA THR A 165 17.73 -7.12 11.38
C THR A 165 16.31 -6.57 11.49
N LYS A 166 15.57 -6.52 10.37
CA LYS A 166 14.24 -5.94 10.30
C LYS A 166 13.14 -6.91 10.71
N TYR A 167 13.27 -8.19 10.37
CA TYR A 167 12.14 -9.13 10.37
C TYR A 167 12.33 -10.35 11.27
N TYR A 168 13.53 -10.58 11.83
CA TYR A 168 13.78 -11.75 12.69
C TYR A 168 12.85 -11.83 13.91
N SER A 169 12.43 -10.69 14.47
CA SER A 169 11.54 -10.66 15.64
C SER A 169 10.11 -11.14 15.37
N SER A 170 9.70 -11.25 14.09
CA SER A 170 8.40 -11.80 13.70
C SER A 170 8.28 -13.31 13.96
N GLY A 171 9.42 -13.99 14.03
CA GLY A 171 9.50 -15.43 14.29
C GLY A 171 9.01 -16.30 13.14
N MET A 172 8.99 -17.60 13.39
CA MET A 172 8.56 -18.64 12.44
C MET A 172 7.19 -19.17 12.88
N ALA A 173 6.30 -19.43 11.92
CA ALA A 173 5.04 -20.09 12.17
C ALA A 173 5.27 -21.48 12.80
N PRO A 174 4.47 -21.90 13.79
CA PRO A 174 4.64 -23.20 14.46
C PRO A 174 4.27 -24.39 13.56
N GLY A 175 3.51 -24.15 12.49
CA GLY A 175 3.10 -25.16 11.51
C GLY A 175 3.52 -24.77 10.10
N LEU A 176 3.30 -25.69 9.16
CA LEU A 176 3.46 -25.39 7.74
C LEU A 176 2.28 -24.55 7.26
N GLY A 177 2.54 -23.69 6.26
CA GLY A 177 1.47 -23.08 5.50
C GLY A 177 0.64 -24.13 4.74
N ALA A 178 -0.51 -23.72 4.22
CA ALA A 178 -1.47 -24.56 3.52
C ALA A 178 -0.87 -25.33 2.34
N TRP A 179 0.21 -24.80 1.75
CA TRP A 179 0.89 -25.39 0.60
C TRP A 179 2.09 -26.27 0.96
N GLY A 180 2.41 -26.40 2.26
CA GLY A 180 3.59 -27.09 2.75
C GLY A 180 4.85 -26.24 2.68
N TYR A 181 5.98 -26.88 2.40
CA TYR A 181 7.24 -26.20 2.10
C TYR A 181 7.25 -25.64 0.67
N PHE A 182 8.03 -24.59 0.46
CA PHE A 182 8.28 -24.02 -0.87
C PHE A 182 9.26 -24.89 -1.67
N ALA A 183 10.28 -25.44 -1.01
CA ALA A 183 11.21 -26.40 -1.59
C ALA A 183 11.29 -27.71 -0.79
N THR A 184 11.70 -28.79 -1.45
CA THR A 184 11.85 -30.12 -0.82
C THR A 184 13.06 -30.22 0.12
N SER A 185 14.03 -29.31 -0.01
CA SER A 185 15.25 -29.25 0.81
C SER A 185 15.92 -27.89 0.65
N ARG A 186 16.84 -27.54 1.56
CA ARG A 186 17.67 -26.33 1.43
C ARG A 186 18.44 -26.28 0.10
N ALA A 187 18.95 -27.43 -0.35
CA ALA A 187 19.75 -27.52 -1.57
C ALA A 187 18.92 -27.28 -2.84
N ASN A 188 17.60 -27.45 -2.76
CA ASN A 188 16.67 -27.25 -3.88
C ASN A 188 15.97 -25.88 -3.82
N MET A 189 16.31 -25.03 -2.84
CA MET A 189 15.75 -23.67 -2.77
C MET A 189 16.19 -22.85 -3.97
N THR A 190 15.23 -22.14 -4.54
CA THR A 190 15.48 -21.12 -5.56
C THR A 190 15.31 -19.72 -4.96
N ASP A 191 15.76 -18.70 -5.70
CA ASP A 191 15.47 -17.31 -5.36
C ASP A 191 13.96 -17.05 -5.40
N GLU A 192 13.25 -17.66 -6.36
CA GLU A 192 11.80 -17.57 -6.46
C GLU A 192 11.10 -18.13 -5.21
N ASP A 193 11.55 -19.26 -4.67
CA ASP A 193 10.98 -19.82 -3.42
C ASP A 193 11.18 -18.87 -2.25
N SER A 194 12.32 -18.18 -2.20
CA SER A 194 12.63 -17.19 -1.18
C SER A 194 11.75 -15.94 -1.36
N GLU A 195 11.57 -15.46 -2.58
CA GLU A 195 10.69 -14.31 -2.85
C GLU A 195 9.22 -14.61 -2.61
N ARG A 196 8.76 -15.82 -2.95
CA ARG A 196 7.39 -16.27 -2.67
C ARG A 196 7.09 -16.27 -1.17
N GLU A 197 8.03 -16.72 -0.34
CA GLU A 197 7.87 -16.66 1.12
C GLU A 197 8.04 -15.22 1.63
N LYS A 198 8.98 -14.44 1.09
CA LYS A 198 9.18 -13.05 1.50
C LYS A 198 7.96 -12.18 1.21
N TYR A 199 7.33 -12.37 0.06
CA TYR A 199 6.22 -11.56 -0.44
C TYR A 199 4.93 -12.38 -0.53
N TYR A 200 4.51 -12.99 0.58
CA TYR A 200 3.25 -13.72 0.64
C TYR A 200 2.14 -12.99 1.38
N ILE A 201 0.91 -13.35 1.02
CA ILE A 201 -0.28 -13.18 1.84
C ILE A 201 -0.94 -14.52 2.15
N ALA A 202 -1.54 -14.61 3.33
CA ALA A 202 -2.49 -15.64 3.69
C ALA A 202 -3.90 -15.14 3.35
N THR A 203 -4.70 -15.92 2.62
CA THR A 203 -6.10 -15.53 2.29
C THR A 203 -7.10 -16.61 2.66
N GLN A 204 -8.35 -16.22 2.94
CA GLN A 204 -9.44 -17.13 3.29
C GLN A 204 -9.93 -17.95 2.08
N THR A 205 -9.03 -18.68 1.42
CA THR A 205 -9.29 -19.47 0.20
C THR A 205 -10.42 -20.48 0.40
N PHE A 206 -10.54 -21.07 1.60
CA PHE A 206 -11.59 -22.01 1.98
C PHE A 206 -12.99 -21.39 2.04
N LEU A 207 -13.11 -20.06 2.02
CA LEU A 207 -14.39 -19.33 1.93
C LEU A 207 -14.73 -18.91 0.51
N ALA A 208 -13.85 -19.17 -0.46
CA ALA A 208 -14.13 -18.88 -1.86
C ALA A 208 -15.42 -19.58 -2.30
N PRO A 209 -16.24 -18.94 -3.16
CA PRO A 209 -17.48 -19.54 -3.64
C PRO A 209 -17.21 -20.92 -4.22
N ASP A 210 -17.99 -21.94 -3.85
CA ASP A 210 -17.88 -23.32 -4.37
C ASP A 210 -16.61 -24.12 -3.97
N PHE A 211 -15.77 -23.60 -3.07
CA PHE A 211 -14.52 -24.26 -2.65
C PHE A 211 -14.75 -25.73 -2.20
N ASN A 212 -15.75 -25.97 -1.36
CA ASN A 212 -16.03 -27.29 -0.78
C ASN A 212 -16.40 -28.37 -1.83
N ASN A 213 -16.92 -27.96 -2.99
CA ASN A 213 -17.27 -28.89 -4.07
C ASN A 213 -16.10 -29.12 -5.04
N LYS A 214 -15.11 -28.22 -5.06
CA LYS A 214 -14.01 -28.18 -6.05
C LYS A 214 -12.65 -27.95 -5.41
N VAL A 215 -12.41 -28.55 -4.24
CA VAL A 215 -11.22 -28.30 -3.41
C VAL A 215 -9.90 -28.38 -4.18
N ALA A 216 -9.71 -29.41 -5.01
CA ALA A 216 -8.47 -29.57 -5.78
C ALA A 216 -8.25 -28.43 -6.79
N VAL A 217 -9.32 -28.03 -7.52
CA VAL A 217 -9.27 -26.94 -8.50
C VAL A 217 -8.91 -25.62 -7.82
N TYR A 218 -9.57 -25.30 -6.70
CA TYR A 218 -9.34 -24.06 -5.98
C TYR A 218 -7.96 -24.04 -5.31
N ARG A 219 -7.54 -25.16 -4.70
CA ARG A 219 -6.19 -25.30 -4.13
C ARG A 219 -5.13 -25.02 -5.19
N ASP A 220 -5.21 -25.67 -6.35
CA ASP A 220 -4.22 -25.54 -7.41
C ASP A 220 -4.24 -24.16 -8.04
N PHE A 221 -5.42 -23.54 -8.15
CA PHE A 221 -5.56 -22.18 -8.66
C PHE A 221 -4.95 -21.13 -7.72
N PHE A 222 -5.21 -21.23 -6.41
CA PHE A 222 -4.75 -20.24 -5.43
C PHE A 222 -3.28 -20.41 -5.04
N LYS A 223 -2.74 -21.63 -5.05
CA LYS A 223 -1.35 -21.86 -4.66
C LYS A 223 -0.41 -20.98 -5.50
N TYR A 224 0.30 -20.09 -4.81
CA TYR A 224 1.23 -19.11 -5.37
C TYR A 224 0.66 -18.16 -6.42
N ARG A 225 -0.67 -17.98 -6.44
CA ARG A 225 -1.32 -17.03 -7.34
C ARG A 225 -0.84 -15.62 -7.03
N LYS A 226 -0.37 -14.91 -8.07
CA LYS A 226 0.03 -13.49 -7.96
C LYS A 226 -1.18 -12.60 -7.67
N MET A 227 -0.97 -11.68 -6.74
CA MET A 227 -1.94 -10.71 -6.29
C MET A 227 -1.29 -9.32 -6.21
N LEU A 228 -2.06 -8.28 -6.50
CA LEU A 228 -1.72 -6.91 -6.15
C LEU A 228 -2.37 -6.60 -4.81
N VAL A 229 -1.59 -6.19 -3.81
CA VAL A 229 -2.11 -5.69 -2.53
C VAL A 229 -1.84 -4.20 -2.44
N VAL A 230 -2.87 -3.41 -2.14
CA VAL A 230 -2.78 -1.95 -2.05
C VAL A 230 -3.30 -1.48 -0.70
N ASN A 231 -2.52 -0.62 -0.04
CA ASN A 231 -3.00 0.18 1.07
C ASN A 231 -3.69 1.45 0.51
N PRO A 232 -5.03 1.57 0.60
CA PRO A 232 -5.76 2.70 0.01
C PRO A 232 -5.53 4.03 0.74
N HIS A 233 -4.86 4.04 1.90
CA HIS A 233 -4.63 5.25 2.69
C HIS A 233 -3.32 5.97 2.37
N ASN A 234 -2.27 5.22 2.02
CA ASN A 234 -0.95 5.78 1.66
C ASN A 234 -0.55 5.46 0.22
N GLY A 235 -1.30 4.62 -0.50
CA GLY A 235 -1.04 4.27 -1.90
C GLY A 235 0.05 3.21 -2.09
N HIS A 236 0.72 2.76 -1.01
CA HIS A 236 1.73 1.71 -1.11
C HIS A 236 1.10 0.43 -1.67
N ALA A 237 1.78 -0.16 -2.64
CA ALA A 237 1.31 -1.35 -3.32
C ALA A 237 2.43 -2.37 -3.50
N MET A 238 2.06 -3.66 -3.47
CA MET A 238 3.01 -4.75 -3.59
C MET A 238 2.43 -5.89 -4.42
N VAL A 239 3.26 -6.45 -5.28
CA VAL A 239 2.99 -7.72 -5.95
C VAL A 239 3.41 -8.85 -5.00
N VAL A 240 2.46 -9.72 -4.67
CA VAL A 240 2.63 -10.81 -3.71
C VAL A 240 2.09 -12.12 -4.29
N VAL A 241 2.32 -13.23 -3.60
CA VAL A 241 1.64 -14.49 -3.87
C VAL A 241 0.70 -14.90 -2.74
N ILE A 242 -0.33 -15.69 -3.05
CA ILE A 242 -1.06 -16.43 -2.01
C ILE A 242 -0.18 -17.60 -1.54
N GLY A 243 0.60 -17.36 -0.48
CA GLY A 243 1.52 -18.35 0.11
C GLY A 243 0.89 -19.23 1.19
N ASP A 244 -0.29 -18.86 1.69
CA ASP A 244 -0.99 -19.61 2.74
C ASP A 244 -2.53 -19.43 2.68
N ALA A 245 -3.26 -20.29 3.38
CA ALA A 245 -4.69 -20.21 3.59
C ALA A 245 -5.00 -19.79 5.03
N GLY A 246 -5.80 -18.74 5.20
CA GLY A 246 -6.12 -18.15 6.50
C GLY A 246 -6.32 -16.64 6.41
N PRO A 247 -6.55 -15.96 7.52
CA PRO A 247 -6.80 -16.49 8.86
C PRO A 247 -8.26 -16.95 9.02
N ALA A 248 -8.58 -17.67 10.10
CA ALA A 248 -9.96 -18.07 10.38
C ALA A 248 -10.90 -16.87 10.60
N GLU A 249 -12.18 -17.02 10.24
CA GLU A 249 -13.18 -15.92 10.29
C GLU A 249 -13.29 -15.26 11.67
N TRP A 250 -13.22 -16.06 12.74
CA TRP A 250 -13.36 -15.58 14.12
C TRP A 250 -12.27 -14.59 14.53
N THR A 251 -11.13 -14.55 13.83
CA THR A 251 -10.05 -13.58 14.10
C THR A 251 -10.44 -12.15 13.73
N GLY A 252 -11.49 -11.98 12.90
CA GLY A 252 -11.91 -10.72 12.31
C GLY A 252 -10.94 -10.15 11.27
N LYS A 253 -9.79 -10.80 11.04
CA LYS A 253 -8.91 -10.55 9.91
C LYS A 253 -9.46 -11.29 8.68
N HIS A 254 -9.15 -10.78 7.50
CA HIS A 254 -9.61 -11.37 6.22
C HIS A 254 -8.44 -11.88 5.38
N LEU A 255 -7.24 -11.37 5.67
CA LEU A 255 -5.99 -11.82 5.12
C LEU A 255 -4.87 -11.57 6.14
N GLY A 256 -3.76 -12.27 5.93
CA GLY A 256 -2.51 -12.11 6.65
C GLY A 256 -1.40 -11.69 5.67
N GLY A 257 -0.43 -10.89 6.11
CA GLY A 257 0.74 -10.54 5.30
C GLY A 257 2.04 -10.94 5.98
N SER A 258 3.03 -11.33 5.17
CA SER A 258 4.39 -11.53 5.64
C SER A 258 4.93 -10.30 6.38
N PRO A 259 5.96 -10.45 7.22
CA PRO A 259 6.60 -9.32 7.90
C PRO A 259 7.01 -8.19 6.93
N GLU A 260 7.52 -8.53 5.76
CA GLU A 260 7.94 -7.61 4.70
C GLU A 260 6.75 -6.88 4.09
N VAL A 261 5.70 -7.61 3.72
CA VAL A 261 4.46 -7.05 3.17
C VAL A 261 3.85 -6.06 4.16
N MET A 262 3.72 -6.47 5.43
CA MET A 262 3.12 -5.64 6.47
C MET A 262 3.91 -4.38 6.75
N LYS A 263 5.24 -4.51 6.77
CA LYS A 263 6.15 -3.38 6.97
C LYS A 263 6.06 -2.38 5.84
N TYR A 264 6.13 -2.85 4.58
CA TYR A 264 6.08 -1.97 3.41
C TYR A 264 4.73 -1.28 3.27
N LEU A 265 3.63 -2.01 3.45
CA LEU A 265 2.28 -1.43 3.40
C LEU A 265 1.97 -0.53 4.60
N GLU A 266 2.87 -0.42 5.58
CA GLU A 266 2.68 0.35 6.82
C GLU A 266 1.43 -0.08 7.61
N ARG A 267 1.12 -1.39 7.58
CA ARG A 267 -0.02 -1.98 8.30
C ARG A 267 0.36 -2.51 9.68
N VAL A 268 1.37 -1.87 10.30
CA VAL A 268 1.95 -2.21 11.61
C VAL A 268 1.56 -1.16 12.68
N ASP A 269 0.42 -0.51 12.54
CA ASP A 269 -0.02 0.68 13.31
C ASP A 269 -0.44 0.40 14.78
N GLY A 270 0.39 -0.33 15.52
CA GLY A 270 0.19 -0.65 16.94
C GLY A 270 -0.82 -1.78 17.18
N ARG A 271 -1.83 -1.94 16.31
CA ARG A 271 -2.72 -3.12 16.29
C ARG A 271 -2.29 -4.17 15.26
N GLY A 272 -1.33 -3.84 14.39
CA GLY A 272 -0.84 -4.73 13.34
C GLY A 272 -1.95 -5.16 12.39
N ARG A 273 -2.92 -4.26 12.11
CA ARG A 273 -4.11 -4.55 11.29
C ARG A 273 -4.63 -3.31 10.58
N GLY A 274 -4.97 -3.42 9.31
CA GLY A 274 -5.66 -2.33 8.61
C GLY A 274 -6.23 -2.69 7.24
N PRO A 275 -6.98 -1.76 6.61
CA PRO A 275 -7.66 -2.04 5.35
C PRO A 275 -6.70 -2.18 4.17
N VAL A 276 -6.91 -3.15 3.32
CA VAL A 276 -6.20 -3.29 2.05
C VAL A 276 -7.14 -3.82 0.97
N LEU A 277 -6.85 -3.43 -0.26
CA LEU A 277 -7.39 -4.06 -1.47
C LEU A 277 -6.44 -5.18 -1.88
N TYR A 278 -6.99 -6.27 -2.39
CA TYR A 278 -6.21 -7.39 -2.90
C TYR A 278 -6.90 -8.04 -4.09
N TYR A 279 -6.25 -7.99 -5.25
CA TYR A 279 -6.81 -8.35 -6.56
C TYR A 279 -5.86 -9.32 -7.27
N PHE A 280 -6.40 -10.24 -8.07
CA PHE A 280 -5.58 -11.11 -8.90
C PHE A 280 -4.83 -10.31 -9.95
N ILE A 281 -3.61 -10.72 -10.24
CA ILE A 281 -2.87 -10.21 -11.40
C ILE A 281 -3.00 -11.24 -12.52
N ASP A 282 -3.43 -10.79 -13.70
CA ASP A 282 -3.46 -11.60 -14.92
C ASP A 282 -2.05 -11.63 -15.54
N ASP A 283 -1.21 -12.56 -15.06
CA ASP A 283 0.18 -12.75 -15.48
C ASP A 283 0.42 -14.19 -15.92
N PRO A 284 -0.10 -14.61 -17.09
CA PRO A 284 0.00 -15.99 -17.56
C PRO A 284 1.44 -16.42 -17.89
N ASP A 285 2.30 -15.46 -18.21
CA ASP A 285 3.69 -15.68 -18.60
C ASP A 285 4.69 -15.47 -17.44
N ASP A 286 4.18 -15.26 -16.22
CA ASP A 286 4.98 -15.09 -15.00
C ASP A 286 6.00 -13.92 -15.09
N SER A 287 5.65 -12.87 -15.82
CA SER A 287 6.54 -11.77 -16.19
C SER A 287 6.62 -10.63 -15.16
N ILE A 288 5.65 -10.54 -14.25
CA ILE A 288 5.56 -9.46 -13.27
C ILE A 288 6.30 -9.88 -11.99
N PRO A 289 7.39 -9.19 -11.58
CA PRO A 289 8.17 -9.58 -10.41
C PRO A 289 7.41 -9.35 -9.10
N LEU A 290 7.76 -10.13 -8.07
CA LEU A 290 7.25 -9.92 -6.71
C LEU A 290 7.91 -8.70 -6.06
N GLY A 291 7.23 -8.12 -5.07
CA GLY A 291 7.76 -7.01 -4.27
C GLY A 291 7.07 -5.66 -4.54
N PRO A 292 7.64 -4.56 -3.99
CA PRO A 292 7.08 -3.21 -4.09
C PRO A 292 6.81 -2.75 -5.52
N ILE A 293 5.69 -2.07 -5.74
CA ILE A 293 5.36 -1.46 -7.03
C ILE A 293 4.75 -0.07 -6.82
N GLU A 294 5.13 0.87 -7.69
CA GLU A 294 4.66 2.26 -7.64
C GLU A 294 3.64 2.54 -8.76
N PRO A 295 2.67 3.44 -8.54
CA PRO A 295 1.72 3.84 -9.56
C PRO A 295 2.37 4.73 -10.65
N LEU A 296 1.97 4.49 -11.90
CA LEU A 296 2.36 5.19 -13.13
C LEU A 296 1.85 6.63 -13.20
#